data_AF-A0A1F9BGW0-F1
#
_entry.id   AF-A0A1F9BGW0-F1
#
_cell.length_a   1.000
_cell.length_b   1.000
_cell.length_c   1.000
_cell.angle_alpha   90.00
_cell.angle_beta   90.00
_cell.angle_gamma   90.00
#
_symmetry.space_group_name_H-M   'P 1'
#
loop_
_entity.id
_entity.type
_entity.pdbx_description
1 polymer ?
#
loop_
_entity_poly.entity_id
_entity_poly.type
_entity_poly.pdbx_seq_one_letter_code
_entity_poly.pdbx_strand_id
1 'polypeptide(L)'
;MIPVGTNLTRKNFPWSTISLLLANWVIYFSFLESDIYTEFWIWRYFYSTPGDPYLWQLITSMFLHANFWHLLGNSIFLWVFGIFVEDKLGWKVYLYLYLLTGVASNLIHGAMVGIFMRESLFIPSLGASGAISGIMGIYLYRCYYSKIKLLISFWLPIRIQVPAVIILILWFLRDFMGGINTIRGIHHNVAFWAHVGGFAAGLGTCKYLHYEVQARKEKLEFVADTTLEKSVGYGEGITAAETLLRTDPDNQEMHLKLARAKSRFTASAEGKAHFEKSIKLLLEKDPKKAMEVFIEFWNKYLIVLEAKHQLRLSRLLNKSLYFDLSAHTLEALIESNQPLDLYMEEAYLTLAKIYEAQLERRDLARYVYDKFLEKFPKSKHREFVERLIQRPSTE
;
A
#
# COMPACT_ATOMS: atom_id res chain seq x y z
N MET A 1 1.09 -3.78 -28.44
CA MET A 1 0.97 -2.83 -27.30
C MET A 1 1.80 -3.36 -26.15
N ILE A 2 2.61 -2.51 -25.52
CA ILE A 2 3.53 -2.91 -24.45
C ILE A 2 2.98 -2.38 -23.13
N PRO A 3 2.81 -3.22 -22.08
CA PRO A 3 2.47 -2.73 -20.76
C PRO A 3 3.65 -1.94 -20.20
N VAL A 4 3.39 -0.71 -19.76
CA VAL A 4 4.42 0.20 -19.22
C VAL A 4 4.15 0.63 -17.77
N GLY A 5 3.08 0.10 -17.17
CA GLY A 5 2.71 0.35 -15.78
C GLY A 5 1.21 0.24 -15.57
N THR A 6 0.76 0.72 -14.41
CA THR A 6 -0.66 0.65 -14.01
C THR A 6 -1.08 1.98 -13.38
N ASN A 7 -2.37 2.10 -13.05
CA ASN A 7 -2.89 3.21 -12.24
C ASN A 7 -2.76 2.98 -10.72
N LEU A 8 -2.12 1.88 -10.29
CA LEU A 8 -1.87 1.61 -8.89
C LEU A 8 -0.63 2.37 -8.40
N THR A 9 -0.63 2.69 -7.11
CA THR A 9 0.52 3.23 -6.39
C THR A 9 1.10 2.13 -5.49
N ARG A 10 2.43 2.04 -5.45
CA ARG A 10 3.17 1.09 -4.63
C ARG A 10 3.44 1.70 -3.25
N LYS A 11 3.26 0.93 -2.17
CA LYS A 11 3.55 1.39 -0.80
C LYS A 11 4.94 0.92 -0.32
N ASN A 12 5.38 -0.28 -0.70
CA ASN A 12 6.59 -0.94 -0.18
C ASN A 12 7.64 -1.21 -1.27
N PHE A 13 8.93 -1.19 -0.93
CA PHE A 13 10.01 -1.47 -1.89
C PHE A 13 9.98 -2.93 -2.40
N PRO A 14 10.08 -3.19 -3.73
CA PRO A 14 9.86 -4.51 -4.32
C PRO A 14 11.16 -5.33 -4.37
N TRP A 15 11.63 -5.77 -3.21
CA TRP A 15 12.88 -6.52 -3.04
C TRP A 15 12.96 -7.78 -3.91
N SER A 16 11.90 -8.61 -3.89
CA SER A 16 11.91 -9.89 -4.59
C SER A 16 11.84 -9.70 -6.11
N THR A 17 11.01 -8.77 -6.60
CA THR A 17 10.92 -8.48 -8.03
C THR A 17 12.26 -7.99 -8.57
N ILE A 18 12.94 -7.08 -7.86
CA ILE A 18 14.27 -6.59 -8.24
C ILE A 18 15.29 -7.73 -8.19
N SER A 19 15.26 -8.57 -7.15
CA SER A 19 16.20 -9.69 -7.01
C SER A 19 16.05 -10.71 -8.12
N LEU A 20 14.82 -11.04 -8.52
CA LEU A 20 14.53 -11.95 -9.64
C LEU A 20 14.98 -11.36 -10.98
N LEU A 21 14.75 -10.06 -11.19
CA LEU A 21 15.26 -9.35 -12.37
C LEU A 21 16.78 -9.42 -12.41
N LEU A 22 17.46 -9.02 -11.33
CA LEU A 22 18.92 -9.07 -11.26
C LEU A 22 19.44 -10.49 -11.51
N ALA A 23 18.85 -11.51 -10.90
CA ALA A 23 19.24 -12.91 -11.13
C ALA A 23 19.12 -13.29 -12.62
N ASN A 24 17.99 -12.98 -13.27
CA ASN A 24 17.79 -13.29 -14.70
C ASN A 24 18.81 -12.58 -15.60
N TRP A 25 19.11 -11.31 -15.32
CA TRP A 25 20.07 -10.53 -16.09
C TRP A 25 21.51 -11.00 -15.88
N VAL A 26 21.90 -11.27 -14.63
CA VAL A 26 23.22 -11.81 -14.30
C VAL A 26 23.43 -13.18 -14.94
N ILE A 27 22.46 -14.08 -14.81
CA ILE A 27 22.53 -15.43 -15.40
C ILE A 27 22.64 -15.35 -16.93
N TYR A 28 21.81 -14.52 -17.58
CA TYR A 28 21.88 -14.37 -19.04
C TYR A 28 23.24 -13.88 -19.53
N PHE A 29 23.79 -12.82 -18.91
CA PHE A 29 25.08 -12.28 -19.32
C PHE A 29 26.28 -13.17 -18.94
N SER A 30 26.16 -13.97 -17.89
CA SER A 30 27.21 -14.94 -17.51
C SER A 30 27.42 -16.02 -18.57
N PHE A 31 26.43 -16.27 -19.42
CA PHE A 31 26.46 -17.31 -20.46
C PHE A 31 26.39 -16.73 -21.89
N LEU A 32 26.52 -15.42 -22.08
CA LEU A 32 26.36 -14.80 -23.40
C LEU A 32 27.44 -15.22 -24.40
N GLU A 33 28.66 -15.50 -23.91
CA GLU A 33 29.82 -15.88 -24.72
C GLU A 33 30.35 -17.28 -24.34
N SER A 34 29.46 -18.17 -23.87
CA SER A 34 29.85 -19.54 -23.49
C SER A 34 30.29 -20.37 -24.71
N ASP A 35 31.23 -21.29 -24.50
CA ASP A 35 31.62 -22.25 -25.54
C ASP A 35 30.53 -23.31 -25.78
N ILE A 36 30.65 -24.03 -26.91
CA ILE A 36 29.68 -25.04 -27.33
C ILE A 36 29.49 -26.17 -26.30
N TYR A 37 30.52 -26.51 -25.54
CA TYR A 37 30.43 -27.54 -24.50
C TYR A 37 29.57 -27.03 -23.35
N THR A 38 29.83 -25.81 -22.89
CA THR A 38 29.07 -25.15 -21.82
C THR A 38 27.61 -24.98 -22.22
N GLU A 39 27.33 -24.52 -23.44
CA GLU A 39 25.96 -24.44 -23.96
C GLU A 39 25.26 -25.79 -23.96
N PHE A 40 25.94 -26.86 -24.39
CA PHE A 40 25.41 -28.21 -24.35
C PHE A 40 25.10 -28.68 -22.92
N TRP A 41 25.99 -28.42 -21.95
CA TRP A 41 25.76 -28.73 -20.54
C TRP A 41 24.56 -27.97 -19.97
N ILE A 42 24.45 -26.67 -20.27
CA ILE A 42 23.33 -25.84 -19.82
C ILE A 42 22.01 -26.40 -20.39
N TRP A 43 21.99 -26.67 -21.69
CA TRP A 43 20.85 -27.24 -22.39
C TRP A 43 20.44 -28.60 -21.79
N ARG A 44 21.41 -29.50 -21.55
CA ARG A 44 21.14 -30.86 -21.07
C ARG A 44 20.59 -30.89 -19.65
N TYR A 45 21.11 -30.04 -18.76
CA TYR A 45 20.88 -30.15 -17.31
C TYR A 45 20.01 -29.05 -16.71
N PHE A 46 19.83 -27.91 -17.38
CA PHE A 46 19.11 -26.78 -16.81
C PHE A 46 17.86 -26.36 -17.60
N TYR A 47 17.72 -26.77 -18.87
CA TYR A 47 16.49 -26.58 -19.63
C TYR A 47 15.47 -27.65 -19.21
N SER A 48 14.19 -27.33 -19.29
CA SER A 48 13.10 -28.25 -18.91
C SER A 48 12.69 -29.09 -20.13
N THR A 49 13.02 -30.37 -20.12
CA THR A 49 12.71 -31.34 -21.19
C THR A 49 11.62 -32.31 -20.73
N PRO A 50 10.39 -32.24 -21.25
CA PRO A 50 9.28 -33.09 -20.79
C PRO A 50 9.55 -34.61 -20.87
N GLY A 51 10.28 -35.05 -21.89
CA GLY A 51 10.60 -36.46 -22.13
C GLY A 51 11.78 -37.02 -21.34
N ASP A 52 12.58 -36.17 -20.68
CA ASP A 52 13.69 -36.57 -19.81
C ASP A 52 13.83 -35.57 -18.64
N PRO A 53 12.84 -35.51 -17.73
CA PRO A 53 12.76 -34.43 -16.75
C PRO A 53 13.65 -34.70 -15.53
N TYR A 54 14.48 -33.73 -15.17
CA TYR A 54 15.08 -33.66 -13.83
C TYR A 54 14.33 -32.66 -12.95
N LEU A 55 14.14 -32.98 -11.66
CA LEU A 55 13.31 -32.16 -10.75
C LEU A 55 13.83 -30.72 -10.60
N TRP A 56 15.15 -30.51 -10.60
CA TRP A 56 15.72 -29.16 -10.51
C TRP A 56 15.45 -28.31 -11.75
N GLN A 57 15.22 -28.92 -12.92
CA GLN A 57 14.91 -28.20 -14.18
C GLN A 57 13.58 -27.45 -14.11
N LEU A 58 12.66 -27.89 -13.25
CA LEU A 58 11.40 -27.18 -13.00
C LEU A 58 11.63 -25.77 -12.43
N ILE A 59 12.78 -25.55 -11.78
CA ILE A 59 13.19 -24.26 -11.21
C ILE A 59 14.26 -23.60 -12.08
N THR A 60 15.32 -24.31 -12.45
CA THR A 60 16.46 -23.69 -13.15
C THR A 60 16.09 -23.13 -14.52
N SER A 61 15.18 -23.81 -15.24
CA SER A 61 14.70 -23.36 -16.55
C SER A 61 14.04 -21.98 -16.50
N MET A 62 13.49 -21.59 -15.33
CA MET A 62 12.84 -20.30 -15.14
C MET A 62 13.81 -19.11 -15.26
N PHE A 63 15.12 -19.33 -15.09
CA PHE A 63 16.12 -18.26 -15.09
C PHE A 63 16.89 -18.14 -16.42
N LEU A 64 16.69 -19.07 -17.34
CA LEU A 64 17.38 -19.11 -18.63
C LEU A 64 16.55 -18.41 -19.71
N HIS A 65 17.21 -17.74 -20.65
CA HIS A 65 16.56 -16.96 -21.71
C HIS A 65 17.23 -17.20 -23.06
N ALA A 66 16.44 -17.48 -24.09
CA ALA A 66 16.93 -17.88 -25.41
C ALA A 66 17.63 -16.75 -26.18
N ASN A 67 17.29 -15.50 -25.88
CA ASN A 67 17.87 -14.32 -26.48
C ASN A 67 17.54 -13.07 -25.65
N PHE A 68 18.18 -11.96 -26.00
CA PHE A 68 18.01 -10.67 -25.34
C PHE A 68 16.54 -10.20 -25.31
N TRP A 69 15.81 -10.36 -26.42
CA TRP A 69 14.42 -9.92 -26.50
C TRP A 69 13.48 -10.76 -25.62
N HIS A 70 13.76 -12.06 -25.46
CA HIS A 70 13.05 -12.92 -24.53
C HIS A 70 13.30 -12.47 -23.07
N LEU A 71 14.55 -12.18 -22.70
CA LEU A 71 14.88 -11.62 -21.37
C LEU A 71 14.21 -10.27 -21.12
N LEU A 72 14.30 -9.35 -22.10
CA LEU A 72 13.72 -8.02 -21.98
C LEU A 72 12.19 -8.08 -21.86
N GLY A 73 11.54 -8.91 -22.66
CA GLY A 73 10.09 -9.12 -22.59
C GLY A 73 9.66 -9.64 -21.22
N ASN A 74 10.32 -10.69 -20.72
CA ASN A 74 10.07 -11.22 -19.38
C ASN A 74 10.32 -10.15 -18.30
N SER A 75 11.38 -9.36 -18.44
CA SER A 75 11.71 -8.29 -17.49
C SER A 75 10.63 -7.21 -17.42
N ILE A 76 10.08 -6.79 -18.57
CA ILE A 76 9.00 -5.78 -18.63
C ILE A 76 7.74 -6.32 -17.93
N PHE A 77 7.32 -7.54 -18.23
CA PHE A 77 6.12 -8.12 -17.62
C PHE A 77 6.31 -8.37 -16.13
N LEU A 78 7.46 -8.93 -15.73
CA LEU A 78 7.80 -9.13 -14.33
C LEU A 78 7.82 -7.81 -13.56
N TRP A 79 8.37 -6.75 -14.14
CA TRP A 79 8.35 -5.42 -13.52
C TRP A 79 6.93 -4.86 -13.41
N VAL A 80 6.16 -4.83 -14.50
CA VAL A 80 4.84 -4.18 -14.51
C VAL A 80 3.85 -4.87 -13.58
N PHE A 81 3.86 -6.21 -13.51
CA PHE A 81 2.92 -6.95 -12.67
C PHE A 81 3.51 -7.32 -11.31
N GLY A 82 4.77 -7.75 -11.28
CA GLY A 82 5.43 -8.27 -10.08
C GLY A 82 5.49 -7.27 -8.94
N ILE A 83 5.86 -6.01 -9.20
CA ILE A 83 6.00 -5.01 -8.13
C ILE A 83 4.69 -4.76 -7.37
N PHE A 84 3.54 -4.85 -8.04
CA PHE A 84 2.24 -4.65 -7.40
C PHE A 84 1.76 -5.89 -6.69
N VAL A 85 1.97 -7.08 -7.27
CA VAL A 85 1.66 -8.33 -6.58
C VAL A 85 2.52 -8.47 -5.31
N GLU A 86 3.80 -8.11 -5.39
CA GLU A 86 4.70 -8.05 -4.24
C GLU A 86 4.23 -7.06 -3.18
N ASP A 87 3.78 -5.86 -3.57
CA ASP A 87 3.22 -4.88 -2.64
C ASP A 87 1.96 -5.39 -1.92
N LYS A 88 1.14 -6.21 -2.60
CA LYS A 88 -0.09 -6.81 -2.05
C LYS A 88 0.12 -8.03 -1.16
N LEU A 89 1.22 -8.76 -1.35
CA LEU A 89 1.47 -10.04 -0.67
C LEU A 89 2.65 -9.99 0.32
N GLY A 90 3.53 -9.01 0.17
CA GLY A 90 4.85 -9.01 0.78
C GLY A 90 5.85 -9.88 0.01
N TRP A 91 7.13 -9.48 0.10
CA TRP A 91 8.23 -10.04 -0.70
C TRP A 91 8.43 -11.55 -0.54
N LYS A 92 8.22 -12.11 0.66
CA LYS A 92 8.39 -13.54 0.94
C LYS A 92 7.34 -14.40 0.24
N VAL A 93 6.07 -14.04 0.43
CA VAL A 93 4.93 -14.76 -0.16
C VAL A 93 4.97 -14.62 -1.67
N TYR A 94 5.29 -13.43 -2.18
CA TYR A 94 5.50 -13.21 -3.61
C TYR A 94 6.57 -14.13 -4.20
N LEU A 95 7.75 -14.21 -3.59
CA LEU A 95 8.84 -15.06 -4.08
C LEU A 95 8.44 -16.54 -4.08
N TYR A 96 7.80 -17.00 -3.01
CA TYR A 96 7.28 -18.37 -2.93
C TYR A 96 6.27 -18.66 -4.04
N LEU A 97 5.30 -17.76 -4.27
CA LEU A 97 4.29 -17.95 -5.31
C LEU A 97 4.87 -17.85 -6.72
N TYR A 98 5.90 -17.02 -6.94
CA TYR A 98 6.64 -16.98 -8.21
C TYR A 98 7.24 -18.36 -8.53
N LEU A 99 7.96 -18.95 -7.56
CA LEU A 99 8.56 -20.27 -7.73
C LEU A 99 7.50 -21.37 -7.87
N LEU A 100 6.47 -21.36 -7.01
CA LEU A 100 5.39 -22.36 -7.03
C LEU A 100 4.65 -22.36 -8.38
N THR A 101 4.27 -21.18 -8.87
CA THR A 101 3.55 -21.08 -10.15
C THR A 101 4.45 -21.38 -11.35
N GLY A 102 5.76 -21.12 -11.26
CA GLY A 102 6.74 -21.57 -12.25
C GLY A 102 6.89 -23.09 -12.31
N VAL A 103 6.97 -23.76 -11.16
CA VAL A 103 6.98 -25.24 -11.09
C VAL A 103 5.67 -25.80 -11.64
N ALA A 104 4.52 -25.28 -11.21
CA ALA A 104 3.21 -25.71 -11.72
C ALA A 104 3.08 -25.49 -13.24
N SER A 105 3.60 -24.38 -13.75
CA SER A 105 3.66 -24.06 -15.18
C SER A 105 4.45 -25.11 -15.97
N ASN A 106 5.65 -25.46 -15.50
CA ASN A 106 6.48 -26.50 -16.12
C ASN A 106 5.79 -27.87 -16.11
N LEU A 107 5.18 -28.25 -14.97
CA LEU A 107 4.47 -29.53 -14.85
C LEU A 107 3.26 -29.61 -15.79
N ILE A 108 2.46 -28.55 -15.86
CA ILE A 108 1.29 -28.49 -16.76
C ILE A 108 1.75 -28.52 -18.22
N HIS A 109 2.81 -27.78 -18.57
CA HIS A 109 3.36 -27.81 -19.93
C HIS A 109 3.83 -29.22 -20.31
N GLY A 110 4.63 -29.87 -19.46
CA GLY A 110 5.13 -31.22 -19.71
C GLY A 110 4.01 -32.25 -19.82
N ALA A 111 2.98 -32.16 -18.96
CA ALA A 111 1.81 -33.02 -19.04
C ALA A 111 1.04 -32.84 -20.37
N MET A 112 0.80 -31.58 -20.79
CA MET A 112 0.12 -31.30 -22.06
C MET A 112 0.91 -31.80 -23.26
N VAL A 113 2.24 -31.62 -23.25
CA VAL A 113 3.12 -32.14 -24.31
C VAL A 113 3.10 -33.67 -24.33
N GLY A 114 3.21 -34.33 -23.18
CA GLY A 114 3.23 -35.80 -23.11
C GLY A 114 1.91 -36.47 -23.50
N ILE A 115 0.78 -35.82 -23.23
CA ILE A 115 -0.55 -36.34 -23.57
C ILE A 115 -0.88 -36.08 -25.04
N PHE A 116 -0.65 -34.86 -25.54
CA PHE A 116 -1.21 -34.40 -26.83
C PHE A 116 -0.16 -34.13 -27.92
N MET A 117 1.13 -34.05 -27.58
CA MET A 117 2.19 -33.61 -28.50
C MET A 117 3.45 -34.47 -28.36
N ARG A 118 3.30 -35.80 -28.46
CA ARG A 118 4.39 -36.75 -28.19
C ARG A 118 5.66 -36.51 -29.01
N GLU A 119 5.54 -36.05 -30.25
CA GLU A 119 6.67 -35.70 -31.11
C GLU A 119 7.50 -34.53 -30.57
N SER A 120 6.92 -33.71 -29.68
CA SER A 120 7.58 -32.58 -29.03
C SER A 120 8.13 -32.90 -27.63
N LEU A 121 8.07 -34.16 -27.17
CA LEU A 121 8.50 -34.57 -25.83
C LEU A 121 9.94 -34.17 -25.50
N PHE A 122 10.84 -34.24 -26.48
CA PHE A 122 12.26 -33.93 -26.31
C PHE A 122 12.65 -32.52 -26.76
N ILE A 123 11.66 -31.66 -27.03
CA ILE A 123 11.91 -30.25 -27.29
C ILE A 123 12.01 -29.55 -25.93
N PRO A 124 13.19 -29.03 -25.56
CA PRO A 124 13.37 -28.39 -24.28
C PRO A 124 12.74 -27.00 -24.24
N SER A 125 12.34 -26.59 -23.05
CA SER A 125 11.75 -25.29 -22.77
C SER A 125 12.54 -24.53 -21.69
N LEU A 126 12.48 -23.20 -21.75
CA LEU A 126 13.17 -22.30 -20.85
C LEU A 126 12.41 -20.97 -20.76
N GLY A 127 12.68 -20.21 -19.71
CA GLY A 127 12.20 -18.84 -19.54
C GLY A 127 11.36 -18.64 -18.30
N ALA A 128 11.48 -17.44 -17.74
CA ALA A 128 10.68 -16.97 -16.60
C ALA A 128 9.18 -16.84 -16.93
N SER A 129 8.82 -16.86 -18.22
CA SER A 129 7.49 -16.51 -18.73
C SER A 129 6.36 -17.33 -18.10
N GLY A 130 6.56 -18.62 -17.80
CA GLY A 130 5.57 -19.45 -17.09
C GLY A 130 5.26 -18.94 -15.68
N ALA A 131 6.30 -18.66 -14.88
CA ALA A 131 6.14 -18.09 -13.54
C ALA A 131 5.55 -16.67 -13.57
N ILE A 132 5.99 -15.84 -14.53
CA ILE A 132 5.43 -14.51 -14.75
C ILE A 132 3.94 -14.60 -15.10
N SER A 133 3.53 -15.61 -15.87
CA SER A 133 2.13 -15.87 -16.18
C SER A 133 1.34 -16.18 -14.91
N GLY A 134 1.92 -16.92 -13.96
CA GLY A 134 1.35 -17.12 -12.62
C GLY A 134 1.20 -15.82 -11.83
N ILE A 135 2.22 -14.96 -11.86
CA ILE A 135 2.13 -13.62 -11.27
C ILE A 135 1.03 -12.79 -11.95
N MET A 136 0.83 -12.91 -13.26
CA MET A 136 -0.27 -12.24 -13.98
C MET A 136 -1.64 -12.79 -13.55
N GLY A 137 -1.76 -14.10 -13.31
CA GLY A 137 -2.97 -14.70 -12.74
C GLY A 137 -3.27 -14.18 -11.33
N ILE A 138 -2.25 -14.08 -10.48
CA ILE A 138 -2.36 -13.48 -9.14
C ILE A 138 -2.74 -11.99 -9.24
N TYR A 139 -2.11 -11.25 -10.16
CA TYR A 139 -2.42 -9.85 -10.41
C TYR A 139 -3.87 -9.68 -10.85
N LEU A 140 -4.38 -10.51 -11.77
CA LEU A 140 -5.77 -10.49 -12.18
C LEU A 140 -6.70 -10.66 -10.97
N TYR A 141 -6.38 -11.57 -10.06
CA TYR A 141 -7.19 -11.82 -8.87
C TYR A 141 -7.16 -10.65 -7.87
N ARG A 142 -5.96 -10.18 -7.51
CA ARG A 142 -5.76 -9.16 -6.46
C ARG A 142 -6.00 -7.74 -6.92
N CYS A 143 -5.71 -7.45 -8.18
CA CYS A 143 -5.71 -6.12 -8.76
C CYS A 143 -6.74 -5.99 -9.90
N TYR A 144 -7.83 -6.77 -9.87
CA TYR A 144 -8.87 -6.80 -10.94
C TYR A 144 -9.48 -5.42 -11.24
N TYR A 145 -9.52 -4.52 -10.25
CA TYR A 145 -10.07 -3.18 -10.36
C TYR A 145 -9.10 -2.15 -10.97
N SER A 146 -7.85 -2.54 -11.22
CA SER A 146 -6.83 -1.66 -11.78
C SER A 146 -6.95 -1.48 -13.30
N LYS A 147 -6.25 -0.48 -13.82
CA LYS A 147 -6.05 -0.25 -15.26
C LYS A 147 -4.58 -0.37 -15.60
N ILE A 148 -4.28 -1.07 -16.68
CA ILE A 148 -2.94 -1.21 -17.25
C ILE A 148 -2.71 -0.07 -18.24
N LYS A 149 -1.58 0.60 -18.10
CA LYS A 149 -1.09 1.61 -19.04
C LYS A 149 -0.38 0.89 -20.18
N LEU A 150 -0.94 1.00 -21.38
CA LEU A 150 -0.40 0.38 -22.58
C LEU A 150 0.22 1.46 -23.47
N LEU A 151 1.45 1.21 -23.91
CA LEU A 151 2.12 1.97 -24.96
C LEU A 151 1.74 1.36 -26.32
N ILE A 152 1.15 2.16 -27.20
CA ILE A 152 0.70 1.68 -28.52
C ILE A 152 1.91 1.44 -29.44
N SER A 153 2.83 2.39 -29.52
CA SER A 153 4.05 2.32 -30.32
C SER A 153 5.19 3.07 -29.64
N PHE A 154 6.43 2.65 -29.88
CA PHE A 154 7.62 3.37 -29.42
C PHE A 154 7.76 4.72 -30.15
N TRP A 155 7.40 4.76 -31.43
CA TRP A 155 7.49 5.95 -32.29
C TRP A 155 6.39 6.98 -32.05
N LEU A 156 5.25 6.53 -31.52
CA LEU A 156 4.10 7.37 -31.20
C LEU A 156 3.67 7.04 -29.76
N PRO A 157 4.16 7.76 -28.74
CA PRO A 157 4.05 7.37 -27.34
C PRO A 157 2.65 7.64 -26.74
N ILE A 158 1.60 7.30 -27.49
CA ILE A 158 0.22 7.32 -27.02
C ILE A 158 0.07 6.24 -25.97
N ARG A 159 -0.36 6.66 -24.78
CA ARG A 159 -0.63 5.79 -23.63
C ARG A 159 -2.13 5.71 -23.42
N ILE A 160 -2.68 4.50 -23.54
CA ILE A 160 -4.08 4.23 -23.18
C ILE A 160 -4.14 3.46 -21.86
N GLN A 161 -5.23 3.63 -21.13
CA GLN A 161 -5.49 2.88 -19.91
C GLN A 161 -6.64 1.93 -20.14
N VAL A 162 -6.36 0.64 -20.04
CA VAL A 162 -7.36 -0.42 -20.26
C VAL A 162 -7.55 -1.20 -18.96
N PRO A 163 -8.79 -1.56 -18.57
CA PRO A 163 -9.03 -2.42 -17.41
C PRO A 163 -8.16 -3.68 -17.45
N ALA A 164 -7.49 -3.98 -16.32
CA ALA A 164 -6.56 -5.10 -16.25
C ALA A 164 -7.22 -6.44 -16.60
N VAL A 165 -8.47 -6.62 -16.16
CA VAL A 165 -9.29 -7.81 -16.46
C VAL A 165 -9.38 -8.08 -17.96
N ILE A 166 -9.65 -7.04 -18.76
CA ILE A 166 -9.79 -7.19 -20.22
C ILE A 166 -8.48 -7.65 -20.83
N ILE A 167 -7.38 -6.97 -20.51
CA ILE A 167 -6.06 -7.27 -21.09
C ILE A 167 -5.57 -8.66 -20.69
N LEU A 168 -5.71 -9.03 -19.41
CA LEU A 168 -5.20 -10.31 -18.92
C LEU A 168 -6.06 -11.49 -19.39
N ILE A 169 -7.38 -11.33 -19.51
CA ILE A 169 -8.24 -12.35 -20.10
C ILE A 169 -7.93 -12.53 -21.59
N LEU A 170 -7.81 -11.44 -22.36
CA LEU A 170 -7.45 -11.54 -23.78
C LEU A 170 -6.07 -12.18 -23.98
N TRP A 171 -5.10 -11.85 -23.13
CA TRP A 171 -3.79 -12.48 -23.13
C TRP A 171 -3.87 -13.99 -22.83
N PHE A 172 -4.61 -14.39 -21.80
CA PHE A 172 -4.83 -15.79 -21.46
C PHE A 172 -5.52 -16.56 -22.60
N LEU A 173 -6.56 -15.97 -23.22
CA LEU A 173 -7.25 -16.56 -24.36
C LEU A 173 -6.33 -16.71 -25.59
N ARG A 174 -5.45 -15.73 -25.84
CA ARG A 174 -4.42 -15.84 -26.89
C ARG A 174 -3.52 -17.06 -26.64
N ASP A 175 -3.00 -17.22 -25.43
CA ASP A 175 -2.11 -18.33 -25.10
C ASP A 175 -2.84 -19.68 -25.11
N PHE A 176 -4.09 -19.71 -24.64
CA PHE A 176 -4.92 -20.90 -24.73
C PHE A 176 -5.14 -21.33 -26.19
N MET A 177 -5.53 -20.39 -27.06
CA MET A 177 -5.70 -20.68 -28.50
C MET A 177 -4.38 -21.08 -29.17
N GLY A 178 -3.27 -20.47 -28.77
CA GLY A 178 -1.93 -20.90 -29.20
C GLY A 178 -1.61 -22.34 -28.80
N GLY A 179 -1.95 -22.73 -27.56
CA GLY A 179 -1.84 -24.10 -27.07
C GLY A 179 -2.66 -25.08 -27.91
N ILE A 180 -3.90 -24.73 -28.23
CA ILE A 180 -4.76 -25.54 -29.12
C ILE A 180 -4.14 -25.67 -30.52
N ASN A 181 -3.57 -24.60 -31.07
CA ASN A 181 -2.90 -24.65 -32.37
C ASN A 181 -1.67 -25.57 -32.35
N THR A 182 -0.89 -25.56 -31.27
CA THR A 182 0.26 -26.48 -31.13
C THR A 182 -0.15 -27.95 -31.04
N ILE A 183 -1.28 -28.27 -30.41
CA ILE A 183 -1.87 -29.62 -30.42
C ILE A 183 -2.28 -30.05 -31.84
N ARG A 184 -2.72 -29.10 -32.67
CA ARG A 184 -3.07 -29.34 -34.08
C ARG A 184 -1.86 -29.43 -35.02
N GLY A 185 -0.63 -29.43 -34.49
CA GLY A 185 0.60 -29.50 -35.26
C GLY A 185 1.08 -28.17 -35.83
N ILE A 186 0.50 -27.03 -35.43
CA ILE A 186 1.01 -25.71 -35.82
C ILE A 186 2.16 -25.35 -34.87
N HIS A 187 3.39 -25.53 -35.33
CA HIS A 187 4.57 -25.31 -34.53
C HIS A 187 4.86 -23.82 -34.29
N HIS A 188 5.22 -23.49 -33.04
CA HIS A 188 5.59 -22.16 -32.60
C HIS A 188 6.72 -22.24 -31.57
N ASN A 189 7.56 -21.21 -31.48
CA ASN A 189 8.64 -21.11 -30.49
C ASN A 189 8.16 -20.64 -29.10
N VAL A 190 6.89 -20.87 -28.76
CA VAL A 190 6.27 -20.40 -27.51
C VAL A 190 5.64 -21.58 -26.79
N ALA A 191 6.03 -21.80 -25.54
CA ALA A 191 5.46 -22.82 -24.67
C ALA A 191 4.10 -22.37 -24.12
N PHE A 192 3.08 -22.29 -24.99
CA PHE A 192 1.74 -21.78 -24.65
C PHE A 192 1.10 -22.46 -23.43
N TRP A 193 1.24 -23.79 -23.31
CA TRP A 193 0.70 -24.52 -22.16
C TRP A 193 1.40 -24.20 -20.84
N ALA A 194 2.66 -23.73 -20.88
CA ALA A 194 3.33 -23.20 -19.71
C ALA A 194 2.67 -21.89 -19.25
N HIS A 195 2.35 -20.98 -20.18
CA HIS A 195 1.67 -19.72 -19.88
C HIS A 195 0.28 -19.94 -19.29
N VAL A 196 -0.52 -20.79 -19.94
CA VAL A 196 -1.86 -21.17 -19.47
C VAL A 196 -1.79 -21.81 -18.09
N GLY A 197 -0.89 -22.78 -17.90
CA GLY A 197 -0.73 -23.49 -16.63
C GLY A 197 -0.29 -22.60 -15.50
N GLY A 198 0.69 -21.72 -15.75
CA GLY A 198 1.16 -20.74 -14.78
C GLY A 198 0.04 -19.80 -14.35
N PHE A 199 -0.65 -19.18 -15.32
CA PHE A 199 -1.75 -18.25 -15.07
C PHE A 199 -2.90 -18.89 -14.26
N ALA A 200 -3.30 -20.11 -14.64
CA ALA A 200 -4.32 -20.87 -13.92
C ALA A 200 -3.87 -21.23 -12.50
N ALA A 201 -2.62 -21.64 -12.29
CA ALA A 201 -2.07 -21.92 -10.97
C ALA A 201 -2.05 -20.68 -10.08
N GLY A 202 -1.71 -19.50 -10.62
CA GLY A 202 -1.75 -18.23 -9.91
C GLY A 202 -3.16 -17.85 -9.43
N LEU A 203 -4.16 -17.96 -10.32
CA LEU A 203 -5.57 -17.75 -9.97
C LEU A 203 -6.06 -18.76 -8.92
N GLY A 204 -5.79 -20.05 -9.15
CA GLY A 204 -6.19 -21.14 -8.26
C GLY A 204 -5.60 -20.99 -6.86
N THR A 205 -4.33 -20.60 -6.76
CA THR A 205 -3.68 -20.39 -5.46
C THR A 205 -4.28 -19.21 -4.70
N CYS A 206 -4.61 -18.10 -5.39
CA CYS A 206 -5.30 -16.98 -4.73
C CYS A 206 -6.68 -17.37 -4.22
N LYS A 207 -7.41 -18.19 -5.00
CA LYS A 207 -8.71 -18.70 -4.59
C LYS A 207 -8.59 -19.64 -3.39
N TYR A 208 -7.62 -20.54 -3.40
CA TYR A 208 -7.35 -21.47 -2.30
C TYR A 208 -6.94 -20.74 -1.01
N LEU A 209 -6.15 -19.67 -1.12
CA LEU A 209 -5.73 -18.84 0.02
C LEU A 209 -6.78 -17.80 0.44
N HIS A 210 -7.99 -17.83 -0.13
CA HIS A 210 -9.11 -16.94 0.21
C HIS A 210 -8.78 -15.44 0.10
N TYR A 211 -7.95 -15.04 -0.87
CA TYR A 211 -7.57 -13.63 -1.03
C TYR A 211 -8.70 -12.70 -1.53
N GLU A 212 -9.91 -13.21 -1.69
CA GLU A 212 -11.08 -12.45 -2.13
C GLU A 212 -11.47 -11.32 -1.17
N VAL A 213 -11.33 -11.54 0.13
CA VAL A 213 -11.66 -10.53 1.15
C VAL A 213 -10.66 -9.37 1.08
N GLN A 214 -9.37 -9.69 1.00
CA GLN A 214 -8.29 -8.70 0.86
C GLN A 214 -8.42 -7.94 -0.45
N ALA A 215 -8.67 -8.61 -1.57
CA ALA A 215 -8.85 -7.96 -2.87
C ALA A 215 -10.04 -6.98 -2.88
N ARG A 216 -11.14 -7.31 -2.20
CA ARG A 216 -12.28 -6.40 -2.03
C ARG A 216 -11.92 -5.19 -1.16
N LYS A 217 -11.23 -5.40 -0.03
CA LYS A 217 -10.75 -4.30 0.83
C LYS A 217 -9.84 -3.36 0.03
N GLU A 218 -8.87 -3.91 -0.70
CA GLU A 218 -7.92 -3.16 -1.52
C GLU A 218 -8.59 -2.36 -2.65
N LYS A 219 -9.66 -2.89 -3.24
CA LYS A 219 -10.50 -2.15 -4.19
C LYS A 219 -11.16 -0.95 -3.53
N LEU A 220 -11.78 -1.13 -2.37
CA LEU A 220 -12.46 -0.05 -1.67
C LEU A 220 -11.47 1.04 -1.26
N GLU A 221 -10.29 0.65 -0.77
CA GLU A 221 -9.21 1.59 -0.44
C GLU A 221 -8.78 2.38 -1.69
N PHE A 222 -8.59 1.69 -2.82
CA PHE A 222 -8.22 2.34 -4.08
C PHE A 222 -9.30 3.32 -4.55
N VAL A 223 -10.58 2.96 -4.47
CA VAL A 223 -11.68 3.86 -4.85
C VAL A 223 -11.69 5.09 -3.94
N ALA A 224 -11.67 4.90 -2.61
CA ALA A 224 -11.63 6.00 -1.65
C ALA A 224 -10.43 6.94 -1.92
N ASP A 225 -9.23 6.38 -2.12
CA ASP A 225 -8.00 7.13 -2.33
C ASP A 225 -8.00 7.93 -3.63
N THR A 226 -8.63 7.41 -4.68
CA THR A 226 -8.57 8.03 -6.01
C THR A 226 -9.71 8.99 -6.29
N THR A 227 -10.81 8.94 -5.55
CA THR A 227 -12.01 9.73 -5.82
C THR A 227 -12.38 10.74 -4.73
N LEU A 228 -12.03 10.53 -3.45
CA LEU A 228 -12.43 11.44 -2.37
C LEU A 228 -11.87 12.87 -2.54
N GLU A 229 -10.69 13.01 -3.14
CA GLU A 229 -10.07 14.31 -3.42
C GLU A 229 -10.57 14.95 -4.73
N LYS A 230 -11.27 14.18 -5.58
CA LYS A 230 -11.74 14.62 -6.90
C LYS A 230 -13.22 14.98 -6.87
N SER A 231 -13.66 15.76 -7.87
CA SER A 231 -15.08 16.05 -8.07
C SER A 231 -15.82 14.85 -8.69
N VAL A 232 -15.16 14.15 -9.62
CA VAL A 232 -15.71 12.97 -10.30
C VAL A 232 -15.53 11.72 -9.44
N GLY A 233 -16.59 10.94 -9.24
CA GLY A 233 -16.58 9.71 -8.44
C GLY A 233 -16.63 9.95 -6.92
N TYR A 234 -16.86 11.19 -6.49
CA TYR A 234 -16.84 11.60 -5.08
C TYR A 234 -17.81 10.77 -4.19
N GLY A 235 -19.04 10.56 -4.66
CA GLY A 235 -20.03 9.73 -3.94
C GLY A 235 -19.59 8.28 -3.76
N GLU A 236 -18.99 7.67 -4.80
CA GLU A 236 -18.44 6.32 -4.72
C GLU A 236 -17.29 6.22 -3.71
N GLY A 237 -16.47 7.27 -3.61
CA GLY A 237 -15.40 7.38 -2.62
C GLY A 237 -15.92 7.37 -1.19
N ILE A 238 -16.98 8.15 -0.92
CA ILE A 238 -17.63 8.17 0.39
C ILE A 238 -18.18 6.79 0.74
N THR A 239 -18.95 6.18 -0.16
CA THR A 239 -19.53 4.85 0.06
C THR A 239 -18.44 3.80 0.30
N ALA A 240 -17.34 3.86 -0.45
CA ALA A 240 -16.21 2.95 -0.27
C ALA A 240 -15.56 3.10 1.11
N ALA A 241 -15.29 4.33 1.53
CA ALA A 241 -14.68 4.60 2.84
C ALA A 241 -15.61 4.26 4.01
N GLU A 242 -16.91 4.55 3.91
CA GLU A 242 -17.89 4.15 4.92
C GLU A 242 -18.00 2.63 5.01
N THR A 243 -17.95 1.92 3.88
CA THR A 243 -17.94 0.45 3.85
C THR A 243 -16.70 -0.11 4.55
N LEU A 244 -15.52 0.48 4.31
CA LEU A 244 -14.30 0.10 5.01
C LEU A 244 -14.43 0.28 6.53
N LEU A 245 -14.95 1.42 6.97
CA LEU A 245 -15.13 1.71 8.40
C LEU A 245 -16.14 0.80 9.10
N ARG A 246 -17.12 0.24 8.38
CA ARG A 246 -18.02 -0.79 8.96
C ARG A 246 -17.26 -2.06 9.33
N THR A 247 -16.21 -2.40 8.57
CA THR A 247 -15.38 -3.58 8.82
C THR A 247 -14.16 -3.31 9.70
N ASP A 248 -13.68 -2.05 9.70
CA ASP A 248 -12.48 -1.61 10.41
C ASP A 248 -12.74 -0.22 11.02
N PRO A 249 -13.51 -0.14 12.12
CA PRO A 249 -13.96 1.13 12.71
C PRO A 249 -12.84 1.99 13.32
N ASP A 250 -11.64 1.45 13.45
CA ASP A 250 -10.48 2.12 14.02
C ASP A 250 -9.43 2.48 12.96
N ASN A 251 -9.83 2.49 11.69
CA ASN A 251 -9.01 2.95 10.57
C ASN A 251 -8.93 4.49 10.56
N GLN A 252 -7.92 5.01 11.26
CA GLN A 252 -7.65 6.45 11.40
C GLN A 252 -7.46 7.20 10.08
N GLU A 253 -6.89 6.55 9.06
CA GLU A 253 -6.63 7.16 7.77
C GLU A 253 -7.92 7.31 6.97
N MET A 254 -8.79 6.29 6.98
CA MET A 254 -10.11 6.37 6.36
C MET A 254 -10.99 7.40 7.05
N HIS A 255 -10.95 7.48 8.39
CA HIS A 255 -11.61 8.57 9.12
C HIS A 255 -11.12 9.94 8.68
N LEU A 256 -9.80 10.16 8.57
CA LEU A 256 -9.25 11.44 8.13
C LEU A 256 -9.69 11.80 6.70
N LYS A 257 -9.66 10.82 5.78
CA LYS A 257 -10.10 11.01 4.39
C LYS A 257 -11.57 11.39 4.29
N LEU A 258 -12.44 10.71 5.05
CA LEU A 258 -13.86 11.07 5.12
C LEU A 258 -14.09 12.42 5.79
N ALA A 259 -13.33 12.76 6.83
CA ALA A 259 -13.43 14.05 7.50
C ALA A 259 -13.17 15.20 6.53
N ARG A 260 -12.07 15.09 5.76
CA ARG A 260 -11.68 16.05 4.72
C ARG A 260 -12.69 16.12 3.60
N ALA A 261 -13.18 14.97 3.12
CA ALA A 261 -14.18 14.92 2.08
C ALA A 261 -15.48 15.60 2.53
N LYS A 262 -16.08 15.12 3.62
CA LYS A 262 -17.38 15.60 4.12
C LYS A 262 -17.35 17.06 4.57
N SER A 263 -16.17 17.62 4.84
CA SER A 263 -16.02 19.05 5.13
C SER A 263 -15.16 19.80 4.11
N ARG A 264 -15.14 19.35 2.85
CA ARG A 264 -14.34 19.95 1.77
C ARG A 264 -14.70 21.40 1.51
N PHE A 265 -16.00 21.70 1.41
CA PHE A 265 -16.50 23.04 1.05
C PHE A 265 -16.86 23.87 2.27
N THR A 266 -17.50 23.25 3.26
CA THR A 266 -17.92 23.89 4.50
C THR A 266 -17.73 22.92 5.67
N ALA A 267 -17.59 23.46 6.89
CA ALA A 267 -17.59 22.64 8.09
C ALA A 267 -18.93 21.86 8.18
N SER A 268 -18.85 20.55 8.43
CA SER A 268 -20.02 19.69 8.58
C SER A 268 -19.93 18.84 9.85
N ALA A 269 -21.08 18.51 10.44
CA ALA A 269 -21.15 17.71 11.66
C ALA A 269 -20.55 16.30 11.47
N GLU A 270 -20.81 15.68 10.31
CA GLU A 270 -20.24 14.36 9.98
C GLU A 270 -18.73 14.42 9.78
N GLY A 271 -18.22 15.45 9.09
CA GLY A 271 -16.78 15.64 8.93
C GLY A 271 -16.10 15.87 10.28
N LYS A 272 -16.74 16.66 11.16
CA LYS A 272 -16.28 16.90 12.53
C LYS A 272 -16.12 15.60 13.30
N ALA A 273 -17.14 14.75 13.32
CA ALA A 273 -17.12 13.47 14.03
C ALA A 273 -15.98 12.55 13.54
N HIS A 274 -15.72 12.53 12.23
CA HIS A 274 -14.60 11.77 11.68
C HIS A 274 -13.23 12.36 12.01
N PHE A 275 -13.09 13.69 12.07
CA PHE A 275 -11.87 14.33 12.57
C PHE A 275 -11.60 13.94 14.02
N GLU A 276 -12.60 14.08 14.90
CA GLU A 276 -12.47 13.75 16.33
C GLU A 276 -12.02 12.30 16.53
N LYS A 277 -12.67 11.36 15.82
CA LYS A 277 -12.32 9.93 15.86
C LYS A 277 -10.91 9.67 15.30
N SER A 278 -10.53 10.30 14.19
CA SER A 278 -9.18 10.16 13.62
C SER A 278 -8.10 10.69 14.57
N ILE A 279 -8.28 11.88 15.15
CA ILE A 279 -7.36 12.49 16.11
C ILE A 279 -7.19 11.59 17.34
N LYS A 280 -8.30 11.07 17.88
CA LYS A 280 -8.27 10.16 19.03
C LYS A 280 -7.43 8.90 18.76
N LEU A 281 -7.64 8.27 17.60
CA LEU A 281 -6.90 7.07 17.20
C LEU A 281 -5.41 7.37 16.95
N LEU A 282 -5.11 8.52 16.33
CA LEU A 282 -3.74 8.94 16.06
C LEU A 282 -2.98 9.32 17.32
N LEU A 283 -3.62 9.86 18.35
CA LEU A 283 -2.95 10.24 19.60
C LEU A 283 -2.20 9.08 20.26
N GLU A 284 -2.65 7.84 20.06
CA GLU A 284 -1.99 6.64 20.58
C GLU A 284 -0.89 6.12 19.63
N LYS A 285 -1.14 6.15 18.32
CA LYS A 285 -0.27 5.51 17.31
C LYS A 285 0.80 6.44 16.74
N ASP A 286 0.47 7.70 16.52
CA ASP A 286 1.32 8.73 15.92
C ASP A 286 0.94 10.12 16.45
N PRO A 287 1.46 10.51 17.64
CA PRO A 287 1.12 11.77 18.29
C PRO A 287 1.46 13.01 17.44
N LYS A 288 2.50 12.92 16.61
CA LYS A 288 2.90 14.02 15.73
C LYS A 288 1.84 14.25 14.65
N LYS A 289 1.42 13.18 13.98
CA LYS A 289 0.33 13.26 12.98
C LYS A 289 -1.00 13.65 13.62
N ALA A 290 -1.28 13.21 14.85
CA ALA A 290 -2.47 13.65 15.59
C ALA A 290 -2.50 15.17 15.79
N MET A 291 -1.36 15.77 16.13
CA MET A 291 -1.21 17.22 16.27
C MET A 291 -1.44 17.94 14.93
N GLU A 292 -0.85 17.46 13.84
CA GLU A 292 -1.04 18.05 12.50
C GLU A 292 -2.52 18.04 12.09
N VAL A 293 -3.21 16.91 12.30
CA VAL A 293 -4.64 16.78 12.03
C VAL A 293 -5.47 17.66 12.96
N PHE A 294 -5.06 17.81 14.23
CA PHE A 294 -5.73 18.70 15.18
C PHE A 294 -5.62 20.17 14.77
N ILE A 295 -4.49 20.62 14.23
CA ILE A 295 -4.34 22.00 13.73
C ILE A 295 -5.33 22.24 12.58
N GLU A 296 -5.44 21.29 11.65
CA GLU A 296 -6.42 21.34 10.54
C GLU A 296 -7.87 21.41 11.08
N PHE A 297 -8.20 20.56 12.06
CA PHE A 297 -9.50 20.56 12.72
C PHE A 297 -9.78 21.88 13.44
N TRP A 298 -8.83 22.39 14.21
CA TRP A 298 -8.96 23.62 14.98
C TRP A 298 -9.27 24.81 14.09
N ASN A 299 -8.51 24.98 13.00
CA ASN A 299 -8.72 26.08 12.04
C ASN A 299 -10.07 26.00 11.33
N LYS A 300 -10.64 24.80 11.18
CA LYS A 300 -11.91 24.60 10.48
C LYS A 300 -13.13 24.72 11.39
N TYR A 301 -13.07 24.19 12.60
CA TYR A 301 -14.23 24.11 13.49
C TYR A 301 -14.18 25.06 14.67
N LEU A 302 -12.98 25.43 15.15
CA LEU A 302 -12.79 26.22 16.38
C LEU A 302 -13.56 25.62 17.57
N ILE A 303 -13.56 24.29 17.67
CA ILE A 303 -14.26 23.55 18.72
C ILE A 303 -13.23 22.84 19.62
N VAL A 304 -13.52 22.87 20.92
CA VAL A 304 -12.74 22.21 21.97
C VAL A 304 -13.05 20.72 22.00
N LEU A 305 -12.01 19.89 22.04
CA LEU A 305 -12.13 18.44 22.24
C LEU A 305 -12.29 18.09 23.73
N GLU A 306 -12.58 16.82 24.03
CA GLU A 306 -12.57 16.33 25.42
C GLU A 306 -11.25 16.70 26.14
N ALA A 307 -11.35 17.20 27.38
CA ALA A 307 -10.25 17.81 28.14
C ALA A 307 -8.96 16.99 28.11
N LYS A 308 -9.07 15.66 28.31
CA LYS A 308 -7.94 14.73 28.23
C LYS A 308 -7.18 14.82 26.90
N HIS A 309 -7.91 14.80 25.78
CA HIS A 309 -7.32 14.83 24.44
C HIS A 309 -6.80 16.23 24.09
N GLN A 310 -7.59 17.27 24.40
CA GLN A 310 -7.25 18.68 24.18
C GLN A 310 -5.96 19.07 24.93
N LEU A 311 -5.86 18.74 26.21
CA LEU A 311 -4.66 18.98 27.02
C LEU A 311 -3.43 18.28 26.44
N ARG A 312 -3.58 17.02 26.03
CA ARG A 312 -2.49 16.25 25.43
C ARG A 312 -2.02 16.88 24.10
N LEU A 313 -2.94 17.31 23.26
CA LEU A 313 -2.62 18.00 21.99
C LEU A 313 -1.96 19.35 22.24
N SER A 314 -2.45 20.13 23.20
CA SER A 314 -1.84 21.40 23.59
C SER A 314 -0.39 21.21 24.05
N ARG A 315 -0.12 20.20 24.88
CA ARG A 315 1.25 19.85 25.27
C ARG A 315 2.15 19.47 24.07
N LEU A 316 1.61 18.79 23.07
CA LEU A 316 2.34 18.46 21.84
C LEU A 316 2.63 19.70 21.01
N LEU A 317 1.67 20.62 20.90
CA LEU A 317 1.84 21.92 20.25
C LEU A 317 2.96 22.72 20.93
N ASN A 318 2.91 22.83 22.26
CA ASN A 318 3.95 23.51 23.04
C ASN A 318 5.34 22.88 22.83
N LYS A 319 5.44 21.54 22.86
CA LYS A 319 6.70 20.84 22.56
C LYS A 319 7.21 21.07 21.14
N SER A 320 6.31 21.39 20.21
CA SER A 320 6.61 21.64 18.80
C SER A 320 6.72 23.14 18.50
N LEU A 321 6.89 23.98 19.53
CA LEU A 321 7.08 25.43 19.43
C LEU A 321 5.87 26.22 18.91
N TYR A 322 4.68 25.60 18.86
CA TYR A 322 3.42 26.28 18.58
C TYR A 322 2.83 26.88 19.87
N PHE A 323 3.57 27.80 20.50
CA PHE A 323 3.26 28.32 21.84
C PHE A 323 1.93 29.07 21.89
N ASP A 324 1.70 30.03 20.99
CA ASP A 324 0.45 30.79 20.95
C ASP A 324 -0.76 29.89 20.70
N LEU A 325 -0.65 28.95 19.74
CA LEU A 325 -1.72 28.02 19.46
C LEU A 325 -1.99 27.08 20.65
N SER A 326 -0.93 26.65 21.35
CA SER A 326 -1.08 25.88 22.59
C SER A 326 -1.76 26.68 23.70
N ALA A 327 -1.50 27.99 23.81
CA ALA A 327 -2.14 28.85 24.80
C ALA A 327 -3.63 29.01 24.46
N HIS A 328 -3.95 29.44 23.23
CA HIS A 328 -5.34 29.65 22.78
C HIS A 328 -6.20 28.38 22.89
N THR A 329 -5.64 27.21 22.59
CA THR A 329 -6.37 25.94 22.68
C THR A 329 -6.65 25.51 24.13
N LEU A 330 -5.82 25.94 25.08
CA LEU A 330 -6.05 25.75 26.52
C LEU A 330 -6.99 26.81 27.10
N GLU A 331 -6.92 28.06 26.64
CA GLU A 331 -7.89 29.10 27.02
C GLU A 331 -9.31 28.68 26.67
N ALA A 332 -9.52 28.27 25.42
CA ALA A 332 -10.81 27.76 24.97
C ALA A 332 -11.27 26.54 25.79
N LEU A 333 -10.35 25.68 26.22
CA LEU A 333 -10.68 24.55 27.09
C LEU A 333 -11.15 25.02 28.46
N ILE A 334 -10.44 25.97 29.07
CA ILE A 334 -10.74 26.52 30.39
C ILE A 334 -12.05 27.31 30.40
N GLU A 335 -12.36 28.00 29.30
CA GLU A 335 -13.61 28.74 29.12
C GLU A 335 -14.80 27.84 28.75
N SER A 336 -14.55 26.55 28.46
CA SER A 336 -15.60 25.60 28.11
C SER A 336 -16.40 25.13 29.34
N ASN A 337 -17.59 24.59 29.11
CA ASN A 337 -18.46 24.02 30.16
C ASN A 337 -18.07 22.58 30.56
N GLN A 338 -16.82 22.17 30.36
CA GLN A 338 -16.36 20.82 30.72
C GLN A 338 -16.19 20.66 32.24
N PRO A 339 -16.28 19.41 32.77
CA PRO A 339 -16.13 19.17 34.20
C PRO A 339 -14.79 19.66 34.76
N LEU A 340 -14.82 20.17 35.99
CA LEU A 340 -13.63 20.52 36.76
C LEU A 340 -12.96 19.27 37.33
N ASP A 341 -12.33 18.49 36.44
CA ASP A 341 -11.60 17.27 36.76
C ASP A 341 -10.07 17.50 36.82
N LEU A 342 -9.31 16.42 36.98
CA LEU A 342 -7.84 16.46 37.00
C LEU A 342 -7.24 17.01 35.71
N TYR A 343 -7.86 16.78 34.54
CA TYR A 343 -7.36 17.30 33.27
C TYR A 343 -7.59 18.81 33.16
N MET A 344 -8.72 19.29 33.68
CA MET A 344 -8.96 20.73 33.76
C MET A 344 -7.99 21.40 34.74
N GLU A 345 -7.73 20.80 35.90
CA GLU A 345 -6.71 21.26 36.84
C GLU A 345 -5.33 21.37 36.16
N GLU A 346 -4.92 20.33 35.42
CA GLU A 346 -3.68 20.34 34.66
C GLU A 346 -3.66 21.35 33.50
N ALA A 347 -4.81 21.66 32.89
CA ALA A 347 -4.92 22.64 31.81
C ALA A 347 -4.61 24.05 32.29
N TYR A 348 -5.18 24.48 33.43
CA TYR A 348 -4.86 25.76 34.07
C TYR A 348 -3.37 25.90 34.36
N LEU A 349 -2.77 24.89 35.00
CA LEU A 349 -1.35 24.91 35.34
C LEU A 349 -0.45 24.90 34.08
N THR A 350 -0.87 24.21 33.02
CA THR A 350 -0.13 24.18 31.76
C THR A 350 -0.20 25.53 31.05
N LEU A 351 -1.39 26.16 31.00
CA LEU A 351 -1.57 27.48 30.38
C LEU A 351 -0.76 28.55 31.09
N ALA A 352 -0.83 28.60 32.43
CA ALA A 352 -0.09 29.57 33.23
C ALA A 352 1.43 29.44 33.00
N LYS A 353 1.95 28.20 32.92
CA LYS A 353 3.36 27.95 32.59
C LYS A 353 3.74 28.40 31.18
N ILE A 354 2.87 28.22 30.20
CA ILE A 354 3.13 28.69 28.83
C ILE A 354 3.21 30.22 28.83
N TYR A 355 2.27 30.90 29.50
CA TYR A 355 2.30 32.36 29.63
C TYR A 355 3.56 32.86 30.32
N GLU A 356 3.95 32.24 31.42
CA GLU A 356 5.11 32.67 32.20
C GLU A 356 6.43 32.38 31.48
N ALA A 357 6.62 31.15 30.97
CA ALA A 357 7.93 30.66 30.55
C ALA A 357 8.18 30.69 29.05
N GLN A 358 7.14 30.71 28.20
CA GLN A 358 7.29 30.65 26.74
C GLN A 358 6.86 31.96 26.06
N LEU A 359 5.81 32.61 26.57
CA LEU A 359 5.26 33.83 25.98
C LEU A 359 5.63 35.11 26.75
N GLU A 360 6.28 34.98 27.91
CA GLU A 360 6.72 36.09 28.77
C GLU A 360 5.58 37.05 29.20
N ARG A 361 4.34 36.54 29.26
CA ARG A 361 3.13 37.28 29.68
C ARG A 361 2.81 36.99 31.15
N ARG A 362 3.61 37.54 32.06
CA ARG A 362 3.51 37.29 33.51
C ARG A 362 2.16 37.71 34.12
N ASP A 363 1.55 38.76 33.58
CA ASP A 363 0.22 39.24 33.96
C ASP A 363 -0.88 38.20 33.67
N LEU A 364 -0.86 37.62 32.46
CA LEU A 364 -1.79 36.55 32.08
C LEU A 364 -1.53 35.27 32.88
N ALA A 365 -0.26 34.91 33.11
CA ALA A 365 0.08 33.78 33.96
C ALA A 365 -0.52 33.92 35.37
N ARG A 366 -0.37 35.10 35.98
CA ARG A 366 -0.94 35.41 37.30
C ARG A 366 -2.46 35.33 37.31
N TYR A 367 -3.11 35.89 36.29
CA TYR A 367 -4.57 35.80 36.13
C TYR A 367 -5.06 34.34 36.08
N VAL A 368 -4.37 33.48 35.34
CA VAL A 368 -4.72 32.05 35.25
C VAL A 368 -4.49 31.34 36.58
N TYR A 369 -3.42 31.65 37.31
CA TYR A 369 -3.16 31.10 38.65
C TYR A 369 -4.22 31.54 39.68
N ASP A 370 -4.66 32.80 39.66
CA ASP A 370 -5.72 33.29 40.55
C ASP A 370 -7.05 32.56 40.27
N LYS A 371 -7.43 32.40 38.98
CA LYS A 371 -8.62 31.61 38.61
C LYS A 371 -8.49 30.13 38.99
N PHE A 372 -7.29 29.56 38.90
CA PHE A 372 -7.06 28.20 39.35
C PHE A 372 -7.37 28.02 40.83
N LEU A 373 -6.91 28.95 41.69
CA LEU A 373 -7.17 28.90 43.13
C LEU A 373 -8.66 29.04 43.46
N GLU A 374 -9.40 29.84 42.69
CA GLU A 374 -10.86 29.97 42.80
C GLU A 374 -11.58 28.67 42.43
N LYS A 375 -11.22 28.06 41.29
CA LYS A 375 -11.90 26.87 40.75
C LYS A 375 -11.51 25.57 41.45
N PHE A 376 -10.29 25.46 41.97
CA PHE A 376 -9.75 24.25 42.60
C PHE A 376 -9.24 24.50 44.03
N PRO A 377 -10.12 24.91 44.96
CA PRO A 377 -9.71 25.31 46.32
C PRO A 377 -9.10 24.17 47.14
N LYS A 378 -9.34 22.90 46.75
CA LYS A 378 -8.83 21.69 47.40
C LYS A 378 -7.69 21.01 46.61
N SER A 379 -7.15 21.66 45.59
CA SER A 379 -6.03 21.09 44.82
C SER A 379 -4.79 20.89 45.69
N LYS A 380 -4.08 19.77 45.48
CA LYS A 380 -2.76 19.51 46.05
C LYS A 380 -1.68 20.51 45.59
N HIS A 381 -1.93 21.23 44.48
CA HIS A 381 -1.02 22.22 43.92
C HIS A 381 -1.26 23.63 44.46
N ARG A 382 -2.25 23.83 45.35
CA ARG A 382 -2.62 25.14 45.90
C ARG A 382 -1.44 25.91 46.50
N GLU A 383 -0.75 25.34 47.48
CA GLU A 383 0.40 25.99 48.15
C GLU A 383 1.55 26.29 47.18
N PHE A 384 1.69 25.47 46.14
CA PHE A 384 2.68 25.72 45.08
C PHE A 384 2.30 26.94 44.24
N VAL A 385 1.03 27.05 43.83
CA VAL A 385 0.52 28.18 43.03
C VAL A 385 0.52 29.49 43.84
N GLU A 386 0.13 29.46 45.12
CA GLU A 386 0.17 30.63 46.00
C GLU A 386 1.60 31.20 46.13
N ARG A 387 2.62 30.33 46.21
CA ARG A 387 4.03 30.76 46.21
C ARG A 387 4.48 31.36 44.89
N LEU A 388 3.96 30.87 43.75
CA LEU A 388 4.29 31.44 42.43
C LEU A 388 3.73 32.85 42.27
N ILE A 389 2.50 33.10 42.74
CA ILE A 389 1.88 34.43 42.69
C ILE A 389 2.62 35.45 43.57
N GLN A 390 3.18 35.00 44.70
CA GLN A 390 3.93 35.85 45.64
C GLN A 390 5.36 36.16 45.21
N ARG A 391 5.88 35.54 44.14
CA ARG A 391 7.22 35.86 43.66
C ARG A 391 7.26 37.32 43.19
N PRO A 392 8.16 38.16 43.73
CA PRO A 392 8.30 39.53 43.26
C PRO A 392 8.67 39.53 41.78
N SER A 393 8.12 40.49 41.04
CA SER A 393 8.49 40.78 39.66
C SER A 393 9.90 41.35 39.64
N THR A 394 10.92 40.51 39.82
CA THR A 394 12.30 40.92 39.65
C THR A 394 12.60 41.03 38.16
N GLU A 395 13.30 42.13 37.86
CA GLU A 395 13.71 42.73 36.58
C GLU A 395 14.17 41.76 35.49
#